data_AF-A0A3D3HEC4-F1
#
_entry.id   AF-A0A3D3HEC4-F1
#
_cell.length_a   1.000
_cell.length_b   1.000
_cell.length_c   1.000
_cell.angle_alpha   90.00
_cell.angle_beta   90.00
_cell.angle_gamma   90.00
#
_symmetry.space_group_name_H-M   'P 1'
#
loop_
_entity.id
_entity.type
_entity.pdbx_description
1 polymer ?
#
loop_
_entity_poly.entity_id
_entity_poly.type
_entity_poly.pdbx_seq_one_letter_code
_entity_poly.pdbx_strand_id
1 'polypeptide(L)'
;MVKKLSDNFVYWEFHESIAFADIRLSGLPETITVKGNELPRKTEFHITLIDLERIAKLINQNAAKKIQTEIIDEVQNFLKTDKLDKFKLLNKFRFVQRDSRKSVIVMCRLPGADRFFSLLRKKYETDLPLQPFHITLYALPKDKGIGLLSDEEVEEFSVPVESPELKNIKPA
;
A
#
# COMPACT_ATOMS: atom_id res chain seq x y z
N MET A 1 -14.27 -6.93 8.65
CA MET A 1 -14.03 -8.30 8.17
C MET A 1 -12.91 -8.32 7.13
N VAL A 2 -12.23 -9.45 6.91
CA VAL A 2 -11.30 -9.64 5.78
C VAL A 2 -11.98 -10.54 4.75
N LYS A 3 -12.12 -10.08 3.51
CA LYS A 3 -12.72 -10.86 2.41
C LYS A 3 -11.67 -11.16 1.35
N LYS A 4 -11.45 -12.43 1.04
CA LYS A 4 -10.55 -12.86 -0.04
C LYS A 4 -11.17 -12.50 -1.40
N LEU A 5 -10.41 -11.81 -2.25
CA LEU A 5 -10.81 -11.44 -3.63
C LEU A 5 -10.17 -12.34 -4.68
N SER A 6 -8.93 -12.76 -4.44
CA SER A 6 -8.18 -13.77 -5.20
C SER A 6 -7.13 -14.40 -4.30
N ASP A 7 -6.23 -15.24 -4.84
CA ASP A 7 -5.19 -15.89 -4.03
C ASP A 7 -4.31 -14.94 -3.24
N ASN A 8 -3.95 -13.79 -3.82
CA ASN A 8 -3.04 -12.83 -3.20
C ASN A 8 -3.72 -11.50 -2.82
N PHE A 9 -5.02 -11.33 -3.09
CA PHE A 9 -5.73 -10.09 -2.79
C PHE A 9 -6.84 -10.27 -1.77
N VAL A 10 -6.89 -9.31 -0.85
CA VAL A 10 -7.92 -9.21 0.18
C VAL A 10 -8.53 -7.81 0.17
N TYR A 11 -9.80 -7.76 0.54
CA TYR A 11 -10.49 -6.54 0.95
C TYR A 11 -10.51 -6.46 2.47
N TRP A 12 -9.94 -5.39 3.01
CA TRP A 12 -10.02 -5.04 4.43
C TRP A 12 -11.09 -3.99 4.64
N GLU A 13 -12.23 -4.45 5.13
CA GLU A 13 -13.38 -3.58 5.38
C GLU A 13 -13.10 -2.50 6.43
N PHE A 14 -12.33 -2.83 7.47
CA PHE A 14 -12.00 -1.85 8.52
C PHE A 14 -11.05 -0.74 8.05
N HIS A 15 -10.24 -1.03 7.04
CA HIS A 15 -9.28 -0.10 6.46
C HIS A 15 -9.75 0.45 5.10
N GLU A 16 -10.98 0.11 4.69
CA GLU A 16 -11.59 0.44 3.40
C GLU A 16 -10.58 0.37 2.25
N SER A 17 -9.83 -0.75 2.17
CA SER A 17 -8.73 -0.89 1.21
C SER A 17 -8.66 -2.29 0.63
N ILE A 18 -8.11 -2.38 -0.57
CA ILE A 18 -7.75 -3.63 -1.21
C ILE A 18 -6.24 -3.73 -1.26
N ALA A 19 -5.70 -4.87 -0.85
CA ALA A 19 -4.27 -5.07 -0.73
C ALA A 19 -3.83 -6.41 -1.31
N PHE A 20 -2.63 -6.42 -1.88
CA PHE A 20 -1.84 -7.62 -2.08
C PHE A 20 -1.32 -8.04 -0.70
N ALA A 21 -1.81 -9.17 -0.18
CA ALA A 21 -1.60 -9.61 1.19
C ALA A 21 -0.68 -10.84 1.27
N ASP A 22 -0.51 -11.35 2.50
CA ASP A 22 0.29 -12.54 2.81
C ASP A 22 1.73 -12.49 2.31
N ILE A 23 2.30 -11.28 2.23
CA ILE A 23 3.67 -11.08 1.81
C ILE A 23 4.60 -11.58 2.91
N ARG A 24 5.51 -12.48 2.56
CA ARG A 24 6.58 -12.93 3.44
C ARG A 24 7.88 -12.26 3.04
N LEU A 25 8.54 -11.65 4.02
CA LEU A 25 9.84 -11.01 3.86
C LEU A 25 10.83 -11.66 4.82
N SER A 26 12.05 -11.89 4.35
CA SER A 26 13.15 -12.39 5.16
C SER A 26 14.25 -11.34 5.29
N GLY A 27 15.13 -11.50 6.29
CA GLY A 27 16.26 -10.59 6.52
C GLY A 27 15.90 -9.30 7.25
N LEU A 28 14.75 -9.25 7.94
CA LEU A 28 14.29 -8.10 8.73
C LEU A 28 14.54 -8.32 10.23
N PRO A 29 15.32 -7.46 10.92
CA PRO A 29 15.40 -7.48 12.38
C PRO A 29 14.05 -7.15 13.04
N GLU A 30 13.88 -7.54 14.30
CA GLU A 30 12.64 -7.28 15.07
C GLU A 30 12.41 -5.79 15.36
N THR A 31 13.48 -5.02 15.52
CA THR A 31 13.47 -3.57 15.70
C THR A 31 14.57 -2.94 14.86
N ILE A 32 14.40 -1.65 14.54
CA ILE A 32 15.45 -0.81 13.96
C ILE A 32 15.43 0.56 14.61
N THR A 33 16.57 1.25 14.63
CA THR A 33 16.64 2.67 15.02
C THR A 33 16.79 3.55 13.79
N VAL A 34 15.83 4.42 13.55
CA VAL A 34 15.87 5.39 12.44
C VAL A 34 15.55 6.77 12.95
N LYS A 35 16.42 7.73 12.65
CA LYS A 35 16.29 9.14 13.08
C LYS A 35 16.05 9.27 14.60
N GLY A 36 16.74 8.46 15.40
CA GLY A 36 16.62 8.44 16.86
C GLY A 36 15.33 7.80 17.40
N ASN A 37 14.51 7.18 16.55
CA ASN A 37 13.32 6.46 16.97
C ASN A 37 13.55 4.95 16.83
N GLU A 38 13.26 4.19 17.88
CA GLU A 38 13.18 2.73 17.80
C GLU A 38 11.81 2.34 17.25
N LEU A 39 11.79 1.62 16.12
CA LEU A 39 10.56 1.16 15.48
C LEU A 39 10.49 -0.37 15.52
N PRO A 40 9.40 -0.97 16.03
CA PRO A 40 9.18 -2.41 15.95
C PRO A 40 8.71 -2.82 14.55
N ARG A 41 9.12 -4.03 14.14
CA ARG A 41 8.70 -4.67 12.89
C ARG A 41 7.20 -4.93 12.92
N LYS A 42 6.53 -4.71 11.79
CA LYS A 42 5.13 -5.12 11.62
C LYS A 42 4.98 -6.63 11.73
N THR A 43 3.82 -7.06 12.20
CA THR A 43 3.43 -8.48 12.29
C THR A 43 3.00 -9.04 10.93
N GLU A 44 2.48 -8.18 10.06
CA GLU A 44 1.96 -8.52 8.74
C GLU A 44 2.49 -7.54 7.67
N PHE A 45 2.71 -8.04 6.46
CA PHE A 45 3.15 -7.23 5.33
C PHE A 45 2.18 -7.33 4.16
N HIS A 46 2.01 -6.20 3.49
CA HIS A 46 1.12 -6.05 2.35
C HIS A 46 1.49 -4.86 1.49
N ILE A 47 0.92 -4.83 0.29
CA ILE A 47 0.95 -3.67 -0.62
C ILE A 47 -0.49 -3.25 -0.83
N THR A 48 -0.86 -2.04 -0.41
CA THR A 48 -2.16 -1.48 -0.76
C THR A 48 -2.22 -1.26 -2.27
N LEU A 49 -3.20 -1.88 -2.93
CA LEU A 49 -3.51 -1.61 -4.33
C LEU A 49 -4.28 -0.30 -4.44
N ILE A 50 -5.29 -0.13 -3.58
CA ILE A 50 -6.18 1.02 -3.60
C ILE A 50 -6.77 1.28 -2.21
N ASP A 51 -6.58 2.49 -1.71
CA ASP A 51 -7.40 3.11 -0.65
C ASP A 51 -8.78 3.49 -1.22
N LEU A 52 -9.81 2.71 -0.89
CA LEU A 52 -11.16 2.87 -1.46
C LEU A 52 -11.83 4.12 -0.90
N GLU A 53 -11.63 4.45 0.37
CA GLU A 53 -12.25 5.62 1.00
C GLU A 53 -11.80 6.89 0.31
N ARG A 54 -10.48 7.08 0.17
CA ARG A 54 -9.91 8.29 -0.40
C ARG A 54 -10.20 8.39 -1.90
N ILE A 55 -10.05 7.29 -2.66
CA ILE A 55 -10.34 7.30 -4.10
C ILE A 55 -11.83 7.54 -4.37
N ALA A 56 -12.73 6.90 -3.62
CA ALA A 56 -14.16 7.11 -3.81
C ALA A 56 -14.59 8.56 -3.56
N LYS A 57 -13.98 9.22 -2.57
CA LYS A 57 -14.22 10.65 -2.29
C LYS A 57 -13.68 11.56 -3.40
N LEU A 58 -12.54 11.20 -4.02
CA LEU A 58 -12.00 11.93 -5.17
C LEU A 58 -12.92 11.84 -6.41
N ILE A 59 -13.54 10.68 -6.62
CA ILE A 59 -14.50 10.48 -7.71
C ILE A 59 -15.81 11.24 -7.43
N ASN A 60 -16.44 10.95 -6.28
CA ASN A 60 -17.67 11.60 -5.88
C ASN A 60 -17.89 11.46 -4.37
N GLN A 61 -17.63 12.55 -3.65
CA GLN A 61 -17.79 12.62 -2.19
C GLN A 61 -19.20 12.24 -1.71
N ASN A 62 -20.26 12.60 -2.45
CA ASN A 62 -21.64 12.34 -2.06
C ASN A 62 -22.10 10.91 -2.35
N ALA A 63 -21.35 10.17 -3.18
CA ALA A 63 -21.66 8.79 -3.55
C ALA A 63 -20.56 7.81 -3.12
N ALA A 64 -19.67 8.20 -2.20
CA ALA A 64 -18.45 7.46 -1.89
C ALA A 64 -18.71 5.97 -1.58
N LYS A 65 -19.73 5.63 -0.78
CA LYS A 65 -20.05 4.23 -0.47
C LYS A 65 -20.47 3.40 -1.67
N LYS A 66 -21.26 3.98 -2.58
CA LYS A 66 -21.63 3.34 -3.85
C LYS A 66 -20.38 3.12 -4.71
N ILE A 67 -19.53 4.13 -4.84
CA ILE A 67 -18.29 4.06 -5.61
C ILE A 67 -17.32 3.00 -5.03
N GLN A 68 -17.20 2.89 -3.70
CA GLN A 68 -16.39 1.84 -3.06
C GLN A 68 -16.86 0.45 -3.49
N THR A 69 -18.16 0.17 -3.46
CA THR A 69 -18.73 -1.11 -3.91
C THR A 69 -18.42 -1.38 -5.38
N GLU A 70 -18.62 -0.39 -6.25
CA GLU A 70 -18.31 -0.53 -7.67
C GLU A 70 -16.81 -0.80 -7.93
N ILE A 71 -15.91 -0.12 -7.21
CA ILE A 71 -14.46 -0.35 -7.34
C ILE A 71 -14.10 -1.76 -6.88
N ILE A 72 -14.72 -2.28 -5.80
CA ILE A 72 -14.50 -3.66 -5.36
C ILE A 72 -14.88 -4.64 -6.47
N ASP A 73 -16.04 -4.44 -7.12
CA ASP A 73 -16.49 -5.29 -8.22
C ASP A 73 -15.55 -5.20 -9.43
N GLU A 74 -15.06 -3.99 -9.76
CA GLU A 74 -14.06 -3.80 -10.83
C GLU A 74 -12.75 -4.53 -10.53
N VAL A 75 -12.24 -4.46 -9.30
CA VAL A 75 -11.04 -5.22 -8.91
C VAL A 75 -11.29 -6.72 -9.05
N GLN A 76 -12.44 -7.23 -8.58
CA GLN A 76 -12.75 -8.65 -8.69
C GLN A 76 -12.83 -9.12 -10.15
N ASN A 77 -13.34 -8.29 -11.05
CA ASN A 77 -13.38 -8.61 -12.47
C ASN A 77 -11.99 -8.51 -13.12
N PHE A 78 -11.23 -7.47 -12.79
CA PHE A 78 -9.86 -7.30 -13.28
C PHE A 78 -8.96 -8.48 -12.90
N LEU A 79 -9.06 -8.97 -11.66
CA LEU A 79 -8.28 -10.11 -11.17
C LEU A 79 -8.62 -11.44 -11.85
N LYS A 80 -9.75 -11.54 -12.56
CA LYS A 80 -10.09 -12.75 -13.35
C LYS A 80 -9.38 -12.78 -14.70
N THR A 81 -9.09 -11.61 -15.28
CA THR A 81 -8.53 -11.49 -16.64
C THR A 81 -7.05 -11.14 -16.63
N ASP A 82 -6.60 -10.39 -15.62
CA ASP A 82 -5.23 -9.92 -15.47
C ASP A 82 -4.55 -10.57 -14.25
N LYS A 83 -3.30 -10.99 -14.44
CA LYS A 83 -2.48 -11.54 -13.35
C LYS A 83 -1.76 -10.41 -12.63
N LEU A 84 -2.31 -9.98 -11.49
CA LEU A 84 -1.61 -9.17 -10.49
C LEU A 84 -0.93 -10.06 -9.44
N ASP A 85 -0.18 -11.08 -9.85
CA ASP A 85 0.31 -12.13 -8.94
C ASP A 85 1.75 -11.90 -8.43
N LYS A 86 2.40 -10.82 -8.84
CA LYS A 86 3.82 -10.54 -8.54
C LYS A 86 4.01 -9.10 -8.10
N PHE A 87 4.98 -8.89 -7.22
CA PHE A 87 5.51 -7.58 -6.89
C PHE A 87 7.05 -7.58 -6.99
N LYS A 88 7.66 -6.39 -7.06
CA LYS A 88 9.12 -6.22 -7.02
C LYS A 88 9.48 -5.18 -5.98
N LEU A 89 10.37 -5.51 -5.06
CA LEU A 89 10.99 -4.52 -4.18
C LEU A 89 11.92 -3.63 -5.00
N LEU A 90 11.91 -2.32 -4.74
CA LEU A 90 12.80 -1.36 -5.40
C LEU A 90 14.06 -1.06 -4.58
N ASN A 91 14.20 -1.65 -3.39
CA ASN A 91 15.27 -1.34 -2.43
C ASN A 91 15.42 0.16 -2.14
N LYS A 92 14.32 0.91 -2.26
CA LYS A 92 14.23 2.31 -1.89
C LYS A 92 13.47 2.39 -0.58
N PHE A 93 14.20 2.67 0.50
CA PHE A 93 13.61 2.77 1.84
C PHE A 93 13.35 4.23 2.18
N ARG A 94 12.23 4.49 2.83
CA ARG A 94 11.87 5.83 3.30
C ARG A 94 11.37 5.76 4.73
N PHE A 95 11.73 6.77 5.51
CA PHE A 95 11.15 7.02 6.81
C PHE A 95 10.04 8.04 6.65
N VAL A 96 8.83 7.60 6.95
CA VAL A 96 7.59 8.37 6.84
C VAL A 96 7.21 8.85 8.23
N GLN A 97 6.87 10.13 8.35
CA GLN A 97 6.35 10.71 9.58
C GLN A 97 5.16 11.61 9.27
N ARG A 98 4.03 11.33 9.92
CA ARG A 98 2.83 12.17 9.88
C ARG A 98 2.20 12.16 11.27
N ASP A 99 2.01 13.35 11.83
CA ASP A 99 1.60 13.55 13.22
C ASP A 99 2.52 12.80 14.21
N SER A 100 1.94 12.02 15.12
CA SER A 100 2.66 11.19 16.08
C SER A 100 3.15 9.85 15.50
N ARG A 101 2.70 9.47 14.30
CA ARG A 101 3.03 8.18 13.69
C ARG A 101 4.34 8.26 12.92
N LYS A 102 5.09 7.15 12.99
CA LYS A 102 6.34 6.97 12.25
C LYS A 102 6.33 5.61 11.59
N SER A 103 6.91 5.49 10.42
CA SER A 103 7.01 4.22 9.71
C SER A 103 8.26 4.17 8.86
N VAL A 104 8.81 2.98 8.69
CA VAL A 104 9.79 2.71 7.64
C VAL A 104 9.13 1.86 6.58
N ILE A 105 9.16 2.36 5.35
CA ILE A 105 8.57 1.71 4.19
C ILE A 105 9.66 1.29 3.21
N VAL A 106 9.39 0.27 2.41
CA VAL A 106 10.13 -0.04 1.19
C VAL A 106 9.22 0.17 0.00
N MET A 107 9.68 0.96 -0.97
CA MET A 107 8.95 1.15 -2.23
C MET A 107 8.97 -0.14 -3.04
N CYS A 108 7.87 -0.43 -3.72
CA CYS A 108 7.75 -1.58 -4.60
C CYS A 108 7.07 -1.21 -5.92
N ARG A 109 7.06 -2.17 -6.84
CA ARG A 109 6.23 -2.15 -8.04
C ARG A 109 5.23 -3.29 -7.97
N LEU A 110 4.01 -3.01 -8.41
CA LEU A 110 2.96 -3.99 -8.63
C LEU A 110 2.62 -3.99 -10.14
N PRO A 111 3.34 -4.77 -10.97
CA PRO A 111 3.16 -4.76 -12.41
C PRO A 111 1.70 -5.03 -12.82
N GLY A 112 1.14 -4.18 -13.69
CA GLY A 112 -0.24 -4.28 -14.16
C GLY A 112 -1.25 -3.47 -13.37
N ALA A 113 -0.89 -2.93 -12.20
CA ALA A 113 -1.79 -2.05 -11.45
C ALA A 113 -2.08 -0.74 -12.22
N ASP A 114 -1.15 -0.27 -13.05
CA ASP A 114 -1.33 0.86 -13.96
C ASP A 114 -2.51 0.67 -14.92
N ARG A 115 -2.72 -0.55 -15.42
CA ARG A 115 -3.87 -0.88 -16.27
C ARG A 115 -5.18 -0.78 -15.51
N PHE A 116 -5.21 -1.29 -14.28
CA PHE A 116 -6.37 -1.17 -13.41
C PHE A 116 -6.74 0.30 -13.15
N PHE A 117 -5.77 1.14 -12.78
CA PHE A 117 -6.04 2.57 -12.59
C PHE A 117 -6.47 3.26 -13.90
N SER A 118 -5.95 2.85 -15.04
CA SER A 118 -6.41 3.36 -16.35
C SER A 118 -7.87 3.00 -16.63
N LEU A 119 -8.32 1.81 -16.24
CA LEU A 119 -9.73 1.42 -16.33
C LEU A 119 -10.61 2.29 -15.44
N LEU A 120 -10.19 2.56 -14.20
CA LEU A 120 -10.93 3.43 -13.28
C LEU A 120 -11.02 4.87 -13.80
N ARG A 121 -9.90 5.44 -14.27
CA ARG A 121 -9.88 6.79 -14.86
C ARG A 121 -10.86 6.90 -16.03
N LYS A 122 -10.88 5.89 -16.90
CA LYS A 122 -11.81 5.83 -18.03
C LYS A 122 -13.27 5.68 -17.58
N LYS A 123 -13.55 4.82 -16.60
CA LYS A 123 -14.91 4.56 -16.10
C LYS A 123 -15.53 5.78 -15.43
N TYR A 124 -14.73 6.50 -14.63
CA TYR A 124 -15.19 7.61 -13.81
C TYR A 124 -14.88 8.99 -14.39
N GLU A 125 -14.24 9.06 -15.56
CA GLU A 125 -13.81 10.31 -16.22
C GLU A 125 -13.08 11.26 -15.25
N THR A 126 -12.30 10.68 -14.34
CA THR A 126 -11.60 11.39 -13.26
C THR A 126 -10.11 11.09 -13.34
N ASP A 127 -9.26 12.10 -13.18
CA ASP A 127 -7.81 11.93 -13.11
C ASP A 127 -7.39 11.41 -11.74
N LEU A 128 -7.45 10.08 -11.58
CA LEU A 128 -7.07 9.41 -10.34
C LEU A 128 -5.55 9.23 -10.27
N PRO A 129 -4.88 9.58 -9.16
CA PRO A 129 -3.47 9.32 -9.02
C PRO A 129 -3.21 7.80 -8.97
N LEU A 130 -2.11 7.35 -9.57
CA LEU A 130 -1.60 6.02 -9.25
C LEU A 130 -1.07 6.05 -7.82
N GLN A 131 -1.49 5.12 -6.98
CA GLN A 131 -1.01 5.09 -5.60
C GLN A 131 0.44 4.58 -5.54
N PRO A 132 1.30 5.21 -4.72
CA PRO A 132 2.69 4.80 -4.57
C PRO A 132 2.75 3.45 -3.85
N PHE A 133 3.09 2.39 -4.57
CA PHE A 133 3.15 1.06 -3.98
C PHE A 133 4.33 0.93 -3.02
N HIS A 134 4.04 0.52 -1.79
CA HIS A 134 5.03 0.33 -0.75
C HIS A 134 4.58 -0.75 0.22
N ILE A 135 5.53 -1.26 1.00
CA ILE A 135 5.28 -2.13 2.15
C ILE A 135 5.75 -1.38 3.39
N THR A 136 4.88 -1.25 4.39
CA THR A 136 5.30 -0.79 5.72
C THR A 136 6.02 -1.91 6.45
N LEU A 137 7.31 -1.73 6.72
CA LEU A 137 8.17 -2.72 7.38
C LEU A 137 8.16 -2.55 8.91
N TYR A 138 8.24 -1.31 9.37
CA TYR A 138 8.30 -0.94 10.78
C TYR A 138 7.34 0.21 11.04
N ALA A 139 6.69 0.24 12.19
CA ALA A 139 5.72 1.27 12.54
C ALA A 139 5.72 1.61 14.03
N LEU A 140 5.51 2.88 14.35
CA LEU A 140 5.31 3.40 15.70
C LEU A 140 4.04 4.26 15.73
N PRO A 141 2.99 3.89 16.48
CA PRO A 141 2.86 2.64 17.25
C PRO A 141 2.83 1.40 16.35
N LYS A 142 3.19 0.24 16.92
CA LYS A 142 3.29 -1.03 16.19
C LYS A 142 2.04 -1.33 15.37
N ASP A 143 2.24 -1.86 14.17
CA ASP A 143 1.23 -2.23 13.17
C ASP A 143 0.38 -1.10 12.59
N LYS A 144 0.51 0.15 13.09
CA LYS A 144 -0.19 1.32 12.57
C LYS A 144 0.68 2.09 11.57
N GLY A 145 0.70 1.61 10.33
CA GLY A 145 1.33 2.31 9.22
C GLY A 145 0.68 3.65 8.87
N ILE A 146 1.29 4.35 7.91
CA ILE A 146 0.80 5.61 7.35
C ILE A 146 0.45 5.36 5.88
N GLY A 147 -0.81 5.58 5.51
CA GLY A 147 -1.24 5.48 4.11
C GLY A 147 -0.74 6.67 3.29
N LEU A 148 -0.20 6.40 2.11
CA LEU A 148 0.29 7.39 1.14
C LEU A 148 -0.50 7.23 -0.16
N LEU A 149 -1.19 8.27 -0.61
CA LEU A 149 -2.10 8.22 -1.76
C LEU A 149 -1.44 8.66 -3.07
N SER A 150 -0.37 9.45 -3.02
CA SER A 150 0.29 9.97 -4.20
C SER A 150 1.79 10.12 -3.99
N ASP A 151 2.52 10.30 -5.09
CA ASP A 151 3.97 10.54 -5.05
C ASP A 151 4.29 11.87 -4.32
N GLU A 152 3.41 12.87 -4.40
CA GLU A 152 3.53 14.11 -3.62
C GLU A 152 3.49 13.84 -2.12
N GLU A 153 2.58 12.97 -1.65
CA GLU A 153 2.56 12.59 -0.23
C GLU A 153 3.82 11.81 0.17
N VAL A 154 4.39 11.01 -0.73
CA VAL A 154 5.67 10.34 -0.46
C VAL A 154 6.76 11.38 -0.24
N GLU A 155 6.87 12.39 -1.09
CA GLU A 155 7.90 13.42 -0.95
C GLU A 155 7.65 14.36 0.23
N GLU A 156 6.40 14.72 0.51
CA GLU A 156 6.04 15.60 1.61
C GLU A 156 6.29 14.95 2.99
N PHE A 157 5.86 13.71 3.16
CA PHE A 157 5.82 13.07 4.48
C PHE A 157 6.99 12.13 4.75
N SER A 158 7.94 11.99 3.83
CA SER A 158 9.00 11.02 4.02
C SER A 158 10.35 11.43 3.47
N VAL A 159 11.39 10.93 4.13
CA VAL A 159 12.78 11.12 3.72
C VAL A 159 13.42 9.77 3.36
N PRO A 160 14.30 9.72 2.35
CA PRO A 160 15.09 8.52 2.08
C PRO A 160 15.89 8.08 3.31
N VAL A 161 16.03 6.77 3.48
CA VAL A 161 16.85 6.18 4.54
C VAL A 161 17.77 5.12 3.97
N GLU A 162 19.03 5.21 4.36
CA GLU A 162 19.99 4.14 4.22
C GLU A 162 20.15 3.46 5.58
N SER A 163 19.81 2.19 5.66
CA SER A 163 20.11 1.36 6.82
C SER A 163 20.83 0.09 6.36
N PRO A 164 22.04 -0.19 6.88
CA PRO A 164 22.72 -1.45 6.64
C PRO A 164 21.87 -2.67 6.98
N GLU A 165 21.00 -2.55 7.98
CA GLU A 165 20.13 -3.63 8.46
C GLU A 165 19.05 -4.02 7.43
N LEU A 166 18.70 -3.12 6.50
CA LEU A 166 17.69 -3.35 5.48
C LEU A 166 18.26 -3.88 4.15
N LYS A 167 19.59 -3.97 4.02
CA LYS A 167 20.26 -4.34 2.75
C LYS A 167 19.93 -5.75 2.27
N ASN A 168 19.57 -6.66 3.18
CA ASN A 168 19.37 -8.08 2.89
C ASN A 168 17.90 -8.48 2.78
N ILE A 169 16.98 -7.51 2.75
CA ILE A 169 15.55 -7.81 2.60
C ILE A 169 15.27 -8.48 1.26
N LYS A 170 14.45 -9.52 1.29
CA LYS A 170 13.95 -10.17 0.07
C LYS A 170 12.60 -10.83 0.32
N PRO A 171 11.75 -10.94 -0.73
CA PRO A 171 10.60 -11.85 -0.70
C PRO A 171 11.08 -13.25 -0.30
N ALA A 172 10.38 -13.86 0.66
CA ALA A 172 10.67 -15.21 1.15
C ALA A 172 9.92 -16.28 0.35
#